data_AF-D8RKN9-F1
#
_entry.id   AF-D8RKN9-F1
#
_cell.length_a   1.000
_cell.length_b   1.000
_cell.length_c   1.000
_cell.angle_alpha   90.00
_cell.angle_beta   90.00
_cell.angle_gamma   90.00
#
_symmetry.space_group_name_H-M   'P 1'
#
loop_
_entity.id
_entity.type
_entity.pdbx_description
1 polymer ?
#
loop_
_entity_poly.entity_id
_entity_poly.type
_entity_poly.pdbx_seq_one_letter_code
_entity_poly.pdbx_strand_id
1 'polypeptide(L)'
;LMVEDVAPRLQAKLAKEENLADVEVCFENDQLRGSFSKLGIPYTFWAYFPDASLEGARGFSVSAYGSPPSTVEPFLIDEKKLTADLIVYWVHKRLFAQNLL
;
A
#
# COMPACT_ATOMS: atom_id res chain seq x y z
N LEU A 1 15.73 7.15 -6.14
CA LEU A 1 16.06 5.71 -6.26
C LEU A 1 15.35 4.78 -5.28
N MET A 2 14.82 5.19 -4.11
CA MET A 2 14.11 4.25 -3.20
C MET A 2 12.59 4.17 -3.39
N VAL A 3 11.94 5.22 -3.88
CA VAL A 3 10.47 5.31 -3.96
C VAL A 3 9.93 4.86 -5.33
N GLU A 4 10.66 5.20 -6.40
CA GLU A 4 10.28 4.95 -7.80
C GLU A 4 10.10 3.44 -8.10
N ASP A 5 10.80 2.59 -7.35
CA ASP A 5 10.76 1.14 -7.49
C ASP A 5 9.64 0.47 -6.67
N VAL A 6 9.03 1.16 -5.70
CA VAL A 6 8.07 0.56 -4.77
C VAL A 6 6.78 0.16 -5.49
N ALA A 7 6.20 1.10 -6.24
CA ALA A 7 4.95 0.89 -6.96
C ALA A 7 5.04 -0.29 -7.96
N PRO A 8 6.00 -0.33 -8.91
CA PRO A 8 6.07 -1.44 -9.85
C PRO A 8 6.35 -2.79 -9.18
N ARG A 9 7.18 -2.83 -8.12
CA ARG A 9 7.45 -4.07 -7.37
C ARG A 9 6.21 -4.57 -6.63
N LEU A 10 5.48 -3.67 -5.97
CA LEU A 10 4.26 -4.03 -5.25
C LEU A 10 3.16 -4.48 -6.22
N GLN A 11 2.97 -3.77 -7.34
CA GLN A 11 2.02 -4.15 -8.38
C GLN A 11 2.32 -5.55 -8.90
N ALA A 12 3.57 -5.83 -9.26
CA ALA A 12 3.99 -7.15 -9.74
C ALA A 12 3.81 -8.25 -8.68
N LYS A 13 3.87 -7.92 -7.39
CA LYS A 13 3.61 -8.87 -6.30
C LYS A 13 2.12 -9.16 -6.15
N LEU A 14 1.29 -8.12 -6.13
CA LEU A 14 -0.18 -8.23 -6.00
C LEU A 14 -0.82 -8.88 -7.23
N ALA A 15 -0.30 -8.60 -8.44
CA ALA A 15 -0.77 -9.20 -9.68
C ALA A 15 -0.51 -10.72 -9.79
N LYS A 16 0.30 -11.30 -8.89
CA LYS A 16 0.51 -12.76 -8.80
C LYS A 16 -0.50 -13.45 -7.88
N GLU A 17 -1.29 -12.70 -7.12
CA GLU A 17 -2.33 -13.27 -6.25
C GLU A 17 -3.53 -13.69 -7.11
N GLU A 18 -3.89 -14.98 -7.09
CA GLU A 18 -4.96 -15.52 -7.96
C GLU A 18 -6.36 -14.94 -7.67
N ASN A 19 -6.55 -14.40 -6.46
CA ASN A 19 -7.84 -13.85 -6.01
C ASN A 19 -8.04 -12.38 -6.35
N LEU A 20 -7.05 -11.74 -7.00
CA LEU A 20 -7.06 -10.32 -7.31
C LEU A 20 -7.16 -10.08 -8.82
N ALA A 21 -7.92 -9.05 -9.19
CA ALA A 21 -8.00 -8.52 -10.55
C ALA A 21 -7.78 -7.00 -10.53
N ASP A 22 -7.61 -6.41 -11.72
CA ASP A 22 -7.53 -4.95 -11.91
C ASP A 22 -6.51 -4.26 -10.99
N VAL A 23 -5.36 -4.91 -10.79
CA VAL A 23 -4.33 -4.43 -9.87
C VAL A 23 -3.58 -3.26 -10.49
N GLU A 24 -3.71 -2.10 -9.85
CA GLU A 24 -2.97 -0.88 -10.18
C GLU A 24 -2.31 -0.34 -8.92
N VAL A 25 -1.05 0.09 -9.04
CA VAL A 25 -0.32 0.73 -7.94
C VAL A 25 0.46 1.91 -8.50
N CYS A 26 0.33 3.07 -7.87
CA CYS A 26 1.07 4.28 -8.20
C CYS A 26 1.68 4.91 -6.94
N PHE A 27 2.79 5.61 -7.13
CA PHE A 27 3.37 6.45 -6.10
C PHE A 27 3.34 7.90 -6.57
N GLU A 28 2.51 8.73 -5.94
CA GLU A 28 2.32 10.14 -6.29
C GLU A 28 2.04 10.97 -5.04
N ASN A 29 2.52 12.21 -5.00
CA ASN A 29 2.28 13.15 -3.89
C ASN A 29 2.58 12.55 -2.50
N ASP A 30 3.75 11.92 -2.38
CA ASP A 30 4.23 11.27 -1.15
C ASP A 30 3.30 10.17 -0.62
N GLN A 31 2.51 9.56 -1.52
CA GLN A 31 1.57 8.50 -1.21
C GLN A 31 1.74 7.34 -2.17
N LEU A 32 1.85 6.13 -1.60
CA LEU A 32 1.69 4.90 -2.35
C LEU A 32 0.21 4.54 -2.34
N ARG A 33 -0.44 4.62 -3.49
CA ARG A 33 -1.84 4.22 -3.67
C ARG A 33 -1.88 2.93 -4.47
N GLY A 34 -2.76 2.02 -4.10
CA GLY A 34 -3.09 0.91 -4.98
C GLY A 34 -4.55 0.53 -4.91
N SER A 35 -5.03 -0.06 -5.99
CA SER A 35 -6.39 -0.57 -6.14
C SER A 35 -6.38 -1.95 -6.74
N PHE A 36 -7.37 -2.75 -6.36
CA PHE A 36 -7.59 -4.09 -6.90
C PHE A 36 -9.04 -4.50 -6.67
N SER A 37 -9.52 -5.44 -7.46
CA SER A 37 -10.81 -6.10 -7.29
C SER A 37 -10.60 -7.48 -6.66
N LYS A 38 -11.31 -7.79 -5.57
CA LYS A 38 -11.36 -9.15 -4.98
C LYS A 38 -12.80 -9.63 -4.94
N LEU A 39 -13.09 -10.75 -5.61
CA LEU A 39 -14.44 -11.32 -5.72
C LEU A 39 -15.50 -10.30 -6.20
N GLY A 40 -15.12 -9.38 -7.09
CA GLY A 40 -15.99 -8.31 -7.61
C GLY A 40 -16.15 -7.09 -6.70
N ILE A 41 -15.47 -7.04 -5.55
CA ILE A 41 -15.46 -5.89 -4.65
C ILE A 41 -14.20 -5.05 -4.93
N PRO A 42 -14.32 -3.76 -5.25
CA PRO A 42 -13.16 -2.89 -5.45
C PRO A 42 -12.61 -2.44 -4.10
N TYR A 43 -11.30 -2.59 -3.92
CA TYR A 43 -10.54 -2.10 -2.79
C TYR A 43 -9.56 -1.03 -3.23
N THR A 44 -9.27 -0.09 -2.33
CA THR A 44 -8.20 0.89 -2.50
C THR A 44 -7.47 1.03 -1.19
N PHE A 45 -6.15 1.04 -1.23
CA PHE A 45 -5.30 1.28 -0.08
C PHE A 45 -4.37 2.47 -0.34
N TRP A 46 -3.92 3.07 0.75
CA TRP A 46 -2.96 4.16 0.74
C TRP A 46 -1.92 3.92 1.83
N ALA A 47 -0.65 4.15 1.50
CA ALA A 47 0.41 4.37 2.48
C ALA A 47 0.91 5.81 2.33
N TYR A 48 0.89 6.57 3.42
CA TYR A 48 1.20 7.99 3.46
C TYR A 48 2.61 8.22 3.99
N PHE A 49 3.41 9.05 3.30
CA PHE A 49 4.78 9.41 3.64
C PHE A 49 4.95 10.94 3.74
N PRO A 50 4.17 11.64 4.59
CA PRO A 50 4.00 13.11 4.60
C PRO A 50 5.28 13.93 4.74
N ASP A 51 6.32 13.42 5.38
CA ASP A 51 7.53 14.21 5.65
C ASP A 51 8.56 14.18 4.50
N ALA A 52 8.28 13.48 3.38
CA ALA A 52 9.21 13.15 2.28
C ALA A 52 10.52 12.43 2.71
N SER A 53 10.83 12.48 4.00
CA SER A 53 11.84 11.73 4.72
C SER A 53 11.21 10.40 5.18
N LEU A 54 11.95 9.33 4.94
CA LEU A 54 11.57 7.96 5.31
C LEU A 54 11.60 7.71 6.83
N GLU A 55 11.82 8.76 7.63
CA GLU A 55 11.98 8.75 9.08
C GLU A 55 10.79 9.40 9.83
N GLY A 56 9.81 9.94 9.09
CA GLY A 56 8.68 10.70 9.63
C GLY A 56 7.44 9.88 10.00
N ALA A 57 6.36 10.61 10.32
CA ALA A 57 5.05 10.02 10.57
C ALA A 57 4.57 9.29 9.31
N ARG A 58 4.06 8.07 9.46
CA ARG A 58 3.67 7.21 8.35
C ARG A 58 2.30 6.62 8.66
N GLY A 59 1.42 6.71 7.67
CA GLY A 59 0.04 6.28 7.78
C GLY A 59 -0.27 5.15 6.81
N PHE A 60 -1.28 4.36 7.12
CA PHE A 60 -1.88 3.43 6.18
C PHE A 60 -3.39 3.47 6.32
N SER A 61 -4.09 3.41 5.20
CA SER A 61 -5.53 3.31 5.16
C SER A 61 -5.96 2.33 4.08
N VAL A 62 -7.14 1.75 4.27
CA VAL A 62 -7.80 0.94 3.25
C VAL A 62 -9.27 1.30 3.20
N SER A 63 -9.86 1.15 2.03
CA SER A 63 -11.28 1.30 1.82
C SER A 63 -11.79 0.28 0.80
N ALA A 64 -13.08 -0.03 0.91
CA ALA A 64 -13.81 -0.86 -0.03
C ALA A 64 -14.90 -0.01 -0.72
N TYR A 65 -15.37 -0.48 -1.88
CA TYR A 65 -16.50 0.13 -2.61
C TYR A 65 -16.27 1.59 -3.02
N GLY A 66 -15.02 2.00 -3.22
CA GLY A 66 -14.66 3.36 -3.65
C GLY A 66 -15.01 4.47 -2.65
N SER A 67 -15.35 4.12 -1.40
CA SER A 67 -15.57 5.11 -0.34
C SER A 67 -14.24 5.73 0.10
N PRO A 68 -14.23 6.98 0.58
CA PRO A 68 -13.04 7.55 1.21
C PRO A 68 -12.67 6.74 2.47
N PRO A 69 -11.37 6.56 2.78
CA PRO A 69 -10.96 5.82 3.97
C PRO A 69 -11.39 6.56 5.24
N SER A 70 -12.07 5.86 6.14
CA SER A 70 -12.57 6.44 7.40
C SER A 70 -11.51 6.56 8.49
N THR A 71 -10.39 5.83 8.36
CA THR A 71 -9.36 5.72 9.38
C THR A 71 -7.97 5.70 8.75
N VAL A 72 -7.05 6.51 9.29
CA VAL A 72 -5.62 6.42 9.01
C VAL A 72 -4.95 5.80 10.22
N GLU A 73 -4.29 4.67 10.02
CA GLU A 73 -3.61 3.92 11.08
C GLU A 73 -2.09 4.13 11.00
N PRO A 74 -1.37 4.02 12.12
CA PRO A 74 0.09 4.08 12.10
C PRO A 74 0.71 2.97 11.25
N PHE A 75 1.75 3.31 10.47
CA PHE A 75 2.43 2.38 9.57
C PHE A 75 3.94 2.48 9.75
N LEU A 76 4.63 1.34 9.93
CA LEU A 76 6.10 1.27 10.03
C LEU A 76 6.73 2.15 11.14
N ILE A 77 6.02 2.40 12.25
CA ILE A 77 6.46 3.34 13.29
C ILE A 77 7.80 2.98 13.94
N ASP A 78 8.12 1.70 14.06
CA ASP A 78 9.33 1.20 14.72
C ASP A 78 10.56 1.19 13.78
N GLU A 79 10.33 1.42 12.49
CA GLU A 79 11.30 1.14 11.44
C GLU A 79 12.05 2.41 11.08
N LYS A 80 13.31 2.50 11.50
CA LYS A 80 14.18 3.67 11.31
C LYS A 80 14.67 3.87 9.88
N LYS A 81 14.82 2.79 9.11
CA LYS A 81 15.31 2.85 7.71
C LYS A 81 14.35 2.11 6.80
N LEU A 82 13.62 2.85 5.96
CA LEU A 82 12.83 2.24 4.91
C LEU A 82 13.69 1.89 3.72
N THR A 83 13.48 0.68 3.21
CA THR A 83 13.88 0.27 1.88
C THR A 83 12.62 -0.03 1.07
N ALA A 84 12.73 -0.01 -0.26
CA ALA A 84 11.60 -0.34 -1.12
C ALA A 84 11.02 -1.72 -0.79
N ASP A 85 11.87 -2.71 -0.55
CA ASP A 85 11.47 -4.08 -0.23
C ASP A 85 10.73 -4.17 1.12
N LEU A 86 11.13 -3.35 2.09
CA LEU A 86 10.47 -3.28 3.39
C LEU A 86 9.04 -2.71 3.25
N ILE A 87 8.87 -1.65 2.44
CA ILE A 87 7.55 -1.08 2.16
C ILE A 87 6.67 -2.12 1.48
N VAL A 88 7.17 -2.75 0.40
CA VAL A 88 6.44 -3.79 -0.34
C VAL A 88 6.04 -4.95 0.59
N TYR A 89 6.96 -5.40 1.44
CA TYR A 89 6.72 -6.47 2.41
C TYR A 89 5.60 -6.11 3.38
N TRP A 90 5.69 -4.93 4.01
CA TRP A 90 4.73 -4.54 5.04
C TRP A 90 3.36 -4.15 4.51
N VAL A 91 3.28 -3.54 3.33
CA VAL A 91 1.99 -3.29 2.65
C VAL A 91 1.31 -4.62 2.35
N HIS A 92 2.01 -5.57 1.73
CA HIS A 92 1.49 -6.91 1.44
C HIS A 92 1.04 -7.62 2.72
N LYS A 93 1.86 -7.59 3.78
CA LYS A 93 1.54 -8.17 5.09
C LYS A 93 0.28 -7.54 5.72
N ARG A 94 0.08 -6.23 5.59
CA ARG A 94 -1.12 -5.54 6.09
C ARG A 94 -2.37 -5.96 5.34
N LEU A 95 -2.31 -5.97 4.00
CA LEU A 95 -3.43 -6.42 3.17
C LEU A 95 -3.81 -7.87 3.51
N PHE A 96 -2.81 -8.75 3.68
CA PHE A 96 -3.04 -10.12 4.13
C PHE A 96 -3.70 -10.19 5.51
N ALA A 97 -3.19 -9.43 6.50
CA ALA A 97 -3.73 -9.41 7.86
C ALA A 97 -5.18 -8.91 7.93
N GLN A 98 -5.61 -8.08 6.98
CA GLN A 98 -6.98 -7.60 6.83
C GLN A 98 -7.87 -8.53 5.99
N ASN A 99 -7.38 -9.74 5.63
CA ASN A 99 -8.05 -10.71 4.75
C ASN A 99 -8.37 -10.18 3.35
N LEU A 100 -7.54 -9.27 2.83
CA LEU A 100 -7.73 -8.65 1.52
C LEU A 100 -6.92 -9.31 0.41
N LEU A 101 -6.04 -10.25 0.74
CA LEU A 101 -5.32 -11.13 -0.20
C LEU A 101 -5.87 -12.55 -0.13
#